data_AF-A0AAD5XJ09-F1
#
_entry.id   AF-A0AAD5XJ09-F1
#
_cell.length_a   1.000
_cell.length_b   1.000
_cell.length_c   1.000
_cell.angle_alpha   90.00
_cell.angle_beta   90.00
_cell.angle_gamma   90.00
#
_symmetry.space_group_name_H-M   'P 1'
#
loop_
_entity.id
_entity.type
_entity.pdbx_description
1 polymer ?
#
loop_
_entity_poly.entity_id
_entity_poly.type
_entity_poly.pdbx_seq_one_letter_code
_entity_poly.pdbx_strand_id
1 'polypeptide(L)'
;MLILGSISINDPVAAAFSNLVIVCLFGLNLNLALEQWIQITSNMNAKMIYSGFYCLFVGLVVATVALFSSSPTTDSFRPLSQPQRGIWLIVVPAISYLGSVVLMIVFYSSTYQYSTKKLADRPALVSFFVTNMENDIDDEMVESLHQKLQRQILFKCIGLSSSLIISYVPLLIYGVAVTLNANTANNSTFFDSVALIMSFDVILTPTMVLFFSREMRDYIVPF
;
A
#
# COMPACT_ATOMS: atom_id res chain seq x y z
N MET A 1 1.35 -36.49 -17.47
CA MET A 1 2.04 -36.48 -16.17
C MET A 1 3.32 -35.66 -16.38
N LEU A 2 3.20 -34.33 -16.28
CA LEU A 2 4.32 -33.42 -16.50
C LEU A 2 5.25 -33.54 -15.29
N ILE A 3 6.53 -33.84 -15.57
CA ILE A 3 7.62 -33.75 -14.61
C ILE A 3 7.78 -32.24 -14.31
N LEU A 4 7.00 -31.74 -13.36
CA LEU A 4 7.35 -30.55 -12.61
C LEU A 4 8.67 -30.90 -11.92
N GLY A 5 9.77 -30.47 -12.52
CA GLY A 5 11.09 -30.58 -11.91
C GLY A 5 10.98 -30.11 -10.47
N SER A 6 11.52 -30.91 -9.56
CA SER A 6 11.58 -30.61 -8.13
C SER A 6 12.21 -29.24 -7.94
N ILE A 7 11.37 -28.20 -7.84
CA ILE A 7 11.78 -26.88 -7.36
C ILE A 7 12.36 -27.18 -5.98
N SER A 8 13.67 -27.01 -5.86
CA SER A 8 14.36 -27.18 -4.58
C SER A 8 13.61 -26.32 -3.57
N ILE A 9 13.03 -26.98 -2.56
CA ILE A 9 12.27 -26.38 -1.46
C ILE A 9 13.15 -25.38 -0.65
N ASN A 10 14.46 -25.37 -0.92
CA ASN A 10 15.43 -24.44 -0.37
C ASN A 10 15.94 -23.46 -1.44
N ASP A 11 15.09 -22.58 -1.96
CA ASP A 11 15.53 -21.49 -2.84
C ASP A 11 15.53 -20.14 -2.09
N PRO A 12 16.68 -19.69 -1.57
CA PRO A 12 16.78 -18.41 -0.88
C PRO A 12 16.47 -17.22 -1.82
N VAL A 13 16.60 -17.39 -3.14
CA VAL A 13 16.30 -16.35 -4.12
C VAL A 13 14.79 -16.14 -4.23
N ALA A 14 14.02 -17.22 -4.28
CA ALA A 14 12.55 -17.14 -4.28
C ALA A 14 12.02 -16.48 -3.00
N ALA A 15 12.65 -16.76 -1.85
CA ALA A 15 12.29 -16.14 -0.58
C ALA A 15 12.63 -14.65 -0.51
N ALA A 16 13.84 -14.29 -0.94
CA ALA A 16 14.24 -12.89 -1.04
C ALA A 16 13.30 -12.10 -1.96
N PHE A 17 12.97 -12.67 -3.13
CA PHE A 17 12.09 -12.05 -4.10
C PHE A 17 10.68 -11.83 -3.53
N SER A 18 10.08 -12.86 -2.92
CA SER A 18 8.74 -12.76 -2.34
C SER A 18 8.64 -11.69 -1.26
N ASN A 19 9.63 -11.62 -0.37
CA ASN A 19 9.68 -10.59 0.67
C ASN A 19 9.97 -9.20 0.10
N LEU A 20 10.81 -9.10 -0.93
CA LEU A 20 11.08 -7.84 -1.62
C LEU A 20 9.82 -7.30 -2.30
N VAL A 21 9.02 -8.16 -2.94
CA VAL A 21 7.73 -7.79 -3.52
C VAL A 21 6.80 -7.20 -2.47
N ILE A 22 6.72 -7.80 -1.27
CA ILE A 22 5.91 -7.28 -0.17
C ILE A 22 6.40 -5.89 0.26
N VAL A 23 7.70 -5.72 0.50
CA VAL A 23 8.28 -4.43 0.88
C VAL A 23 8.01 -3.37 -0.18
N CYS A 24 8.20 -3.70 -1.47
CA CYS A 24 7.91 -2.80 -2.57
C CYS A 24 6.43 -2.43 -2.65
N LEU A 25 5.53 -3.40 -2.48
CA LEU A 25 4.10 -3.21 -2.58
C LEU A 25 3.58 -2.26 -1.50
N PHE A 26 3.99 -2.43 -0.24
CA PHE A 26 3.65 -1.49 0.84
C PHE A 26 4.37 -0.15 0.70
N GLY A 27 5.65 -0.16 0.31
CA GLY A 27 6.41 1.08 0.09
C GLY A 27 5.84 1.94 -1.02
N LEU A 28 5.44 1.35 -2.15
CA LEU A 28 4.81 2.09 -3.25
C LEU A 28 3.43 2.65 -2.86
N ASN A 29 2.63 1.88 -2.11
CA ASN A 29 1.36 2.39 -1.58
C ASN A 29 1.55 3.54 -0.59
N LEU A 30 2.57 3.44 0.28
CA LEU A 30 2.94 4.52 1.17
C LEU A 30 3.46 5.75 0.41
N ASN A 31 4.22 5.55 -0.68
CA ASN A 31 4.68 6.64 -1.54
C ASN A 31 3.49 7.38 -2.19
N LEU A 32 2.48 6.66 -2.66
CA LEU A 32 1.25 7.26 -3.19
C LEU A 32 0.53 8.08 -2.11
N ALA A 33 0.38 7.55 -0.90
CA ALA A 33 -0.23 8.29 0.21
C ALA A 33 0.56 9.55 0.58
N LEU A 34 1.89 9.47 0.59
CA LEU A 34 2.79 10.59 0.85
C LEU A 34 2.71 11.64 -0.25
N GLU A 35 2.69 11.24 -1.52
CA GLU A 35 2.56 12.14 -2.66
C GLU A 35 1.26 12.94 -2.58
N GLN A 36 0.13 12.27 -2.31
CA GLN A 36 -1.17 12.92 -2.13
C GLN A 36 -1.15 13.92 -0.97
N TRP A 37 -0.53 13.55 0.15
CA TRP A 37 -0.39 14.45 1.29
C TRP A 37 0.44 15.69 0.95
N ILE A 38 1.56 15.53 0.24
CA ILE A 38 2.44 16.65 -0.16
C ILE A 38 1.72 17.58 -1.15
N GLN A 39 1.08 17.03 -2.18
CA GLN A 39 0.37 17.80 -3.21
C GLN A 39 -0.69 18.69 -2.58
N ILE A 40 -1.39 18.21 -1.56
CA ILE A 40 -2.49 18.94 -0.91
C ILE A 40 -1.99 19.91 0.17
N THR A 41 -0.98 19.54 0.97
CA THR A 41 -0.51 20.37 2.09
C THR A 41 0.50 21.44 1.72
N SER A 42 1.11 21.41 0.53
CA SER A 42 2.07 22.42 0.06
C SER A 42 3.21 22.70 1.06
N ASN A 43 3.63 21.68 1.82
CA ASN A 43 4.52 21.86 2.97
C ASN A 43 5.96 22.16 2.51
N MET A 44 6.60 23.20 3.07
CA MET A 44 7.98 23.58 2.74
C MET A 44 9.00 22.46 3.03
N ASN A 45 8.68 21.57 3.97
CA ASN A 45 9.53 20.44 4.35
C ASN A 45 9.31 19.18 3.48
N ALA A 46 8.49 19.26 2.43
CA ALA A 46 8.15 18.11 1.58
C ALA A 46 9.40 17.37 1.04
N LYS A 47 10.43 18.11 0.59
CA LYS A 47 11.67 17.53 0.08
C LYS A 47 12.41 16.67 1.12
N MET A 48 12.46 17.13 2.36
CA MET A 48 13.13 16.40 3.46
C MET A 48 12.36 15.14 3.83
N ILE A 49 11.03 15.23 3.92
CA ILE A 49 10.17 14.08 4.23
C ILE A 49 10.28 13.02 3.13
N TYR A 50 10.25 13.46 1.87
CA TYR A 50 10.42 12.57 0.71
C TYR A 50 11.80 11.90 0.74
N SER A 51 12.87 12.66 0.95
CA SER A 51 14.23 12.09 1.05
C SER A 51 14.37 11.09 2.21
N GLY A 52 13.79 11.38 3.37
CA GLY A 52 13.77 10.48 4.52
C GLY A 52 13.02 9.18 4.24
N PHE A 53 11.84 9.29 3.59
CA PHE A 53 11.07 8.12 3.16
C PHE A 53 11.85 7.25 2.18
N TYR A 54 12.48 7.82 1.15
CA TYR A 54 13.29 7.05 0.19
C TYR A 54 14.50 6.39 0.85
N CYS A 55 15.18 7.09 1.77
CA CYS A 55 16.29 6.51 2.53
C CYS A 55 15.84 5.30 3.35
N LEU A 56 14.69 5.42 4.04
CA LEU A 56 14.09 4.31 4.80
C LEU A 56 13.69 3.15 3.89
N PHE A 57 13.03 3.44 2.77
CA PHE A 57 12.57 2.43 1.81
C PHE A 57 13.73 1.64 1.20
N VAL A 58 14.77 2.33 0.71
CA VAL A 58 15.99 1.67 0.19
C VAL A 58 16.67 0.87 1.29
N GLY A 59 16.74 1.40 2.51
CA GLY A 59 17.27 0.68 3.67
C GLY A 59 16.53 -0.64 3.94
N LEU A 60 15.20 -0.64 3.87
CA LEU A 60 14.38 -1.85 4.06
C LEU A 60 14.59 -2.87 2.94
N VAL A 61 14.71 -2.43 1.69
CA VAL A 61 15.01 -3.31 0.56
C VAL A 61 16.38 -3.97 0.74
N VAL A 62 17.42 -3.19 1.07
CA VAL A 62 18.77 -3.70 1.31
C VAL A 62 18.79 -4.67 2.49
N ALA A 63 18.12 -4.33 3.60
CA ALA A 63 18.02 -5.20 4.77
C ALA A 63 17.33 -6.53 4.44
N THR A 64 16.28 -6.51 3.62
CA THR A 64 15.56 -7.72 3.18
C THR A 64 16.47 -8.61 2.34
N VAL A 65 17.16 -8.05 1.34
CA VAL A 65 18.10 -8.81 0.51
C VAL A 65 19.24 -9.40 1.37
N ALA A 66 19.80 -8.62 2.28
CA ALA A 66 20.87 -9.08 3.18
C ALA A 66 20.42 -10.24 4.07
N LEU A 67 19.20 -10.20 4.62
CA LEU A 67 18.63 -11.25 5.47
C LEU A 67 18.52 -12.60 4.75
N PHE A 68 18.03 -12.59 3.51
CA PHE A 68 17.83 -13.83 2.74
C PHE A 68 19.09 -14.29 2.00
N SER A 69 20.04 -13.40 1.71
CA SER A 69 21.36 -13.79 1.18
C SER A 69 22.20 -14.57 2.21
N SER A 70 21.92 -14.41 3.50
CA SER A 70 22.70 -14.98 4.62
C SER A 70 21.98 -16.12 5.35
N SER A 71 20.78 -16.51 4.93
CA SER A 71 19.97 -17.53 5.60
C SER A 71 19.29 -18.48 4.62
N PRO A 72 19.39 -19.81 4.81
CA PRO A 72 18.53 -20.74 4.10
C PRO A 72 17.08 -20.65 4.59
N THR A 73 16.14 -20.96 3.68
CA THR A 73 14.69 -20.97 3.92
C THR A 73 14.11 -22.32 3.50
N THR A 74 13.21 -22.91 4.28
CA THR A 74 12.48 -24.13 3.87
C THR A 74 11.12 -23.86 3.23
N ASP A 75 10.53 -22.70 3.51
CA ASP A 75 9.12 -22.44 3.14
C ASP A 75 9.03 -21.28 2.15
N SER A 76 10.14 -20.92 1.51
CA SER A 76 10.29 -19.75 0.61
C SER A 76 9.84 -18.42 1.22
N PHE A 77 9.66 -18.34 2.54
CA PHE A 77 9.04 -17.17 3.17
C PHE A 77 9.74 -16.72 4.45
N ARG A 78 10.23 -17.68 5.26
CA ARG A 78 10.86 -17.42 6.56
C ARG A 78 12.27 -18.01 6.64
N PRO A 79 13.23 -17.32 7.28
CA PRO A 79 14.53 -17.89 7.60
C PRO A 79 14.42 -18.99 8.67
N LEU A 80 15.35 -19.94 8.60
CA LEU A 80 15.41 -21.07 9.54
C LEU A 80 16.01 -20.70 10.89
N SER A 81 17.02 -19.82 10.91
CA SER A 81 17.69 -19.49 12.17
C SER A 81 16.80 -18.62 13.06
N GLN A 82 16.75 -18.96 14.35
CA GLN A 82 16.04 -18.18 15.38
C GLN A 82 16.36 -16.67 15.35
N PRO A 83 17.64 -16.22 15.31
CA PRO A 83 17.94 -14.80 15.28
C PRO A 83 17.47 -14.11 13.99
N GLN A 84 17.65 -14.74 12.82
CA GLN A 84 17.19 -14.15 11.56
C GLN A 84 15.66 -14.16 11.46
N ARG A 85 14.97 -15.12 12.08
CA ARG A 85 13.50 -15.14 12.17
C ARG A 85 12.96 -13.97 12.99
N GLY A 86 13.62 -13.63 14.10
CA GLY A 86 13.29 -12.45 14.89
C GLY A 86 13.45 -11.15 14.08
N ILE A 87 14.58 -11.01 13.39
CA ILE A 87 14.84 -9.83 12.53
C ILE A 87 13.82 -9.78 11.38
N TRP A 88 13.53 -10.91 10.74
CA TRP A 88 12.51 -11.00 9.69
C TRP A 88 11.15 -10.51 10.17
N LEU A 89 10.70 -10.93 11.37
CA LEU A 89 9.42 -10.52 11.93
C LEU A 89 9.36 -9.01 12.23
N ILE A 90 10.48 -8.41 12.63
CA ILE A 90 10.55 -6.97 12.86
C ILE A 90 10.55 -6.22 11.51
N VAL A 91 11.39 -6.62 10.56
CA VAL A 91 11.62 -5.87 9.32
C VAL A 91 10.43 -6.00 8.36
N VAL A 92 9.95 -7.22 8.11
CA VAL A 92 8.96 -7.47 7.06
C VAL A 92 7.53 -7.19 7.57
N PRO A 93 6.94 -7.94 8.54
CA PRO A 93 5.58 -7.66 8.97
C PRO A 93 5.44 -6.48 9.93
N ALA A 94 6.39 -6.16 10.82
CA ALA A 94 6.21 -5.04 11.73
C ALA A 94 6.50 -3.68 11.07
N ILE A 95 7.69 -3.47 10.51
CA ILE A 95 8.06 -2.18 9.94
C ILE A 95 7.41 -1.99 8.57
N SER A 96 7.59 -2.94 7.65
CA SER A 96 7.15 -2.75 6.26
C SER A 96 5.63 -2.81 6.13
N TYR A 97 4.95 -3.72 6.83
CA TYR A 97 3.49 -3.78 6.84
C TYR A 97 2.85 -2.82 7.85
N LEU A 98 2.92 -3.10 9.16
CA LEU A 98 2.20 -2.29 10.17
C LEU A 98 2.63 -0.83 10.15
N GLY A 99 3.94 -0.56 10.05
CA GLY A 99 4.46 0.80 9.93
C GLY A 99 3.88 1.54 8.73
N SER A 100 3.86 0.91 7.55
CA SER A 100 3.26 1.51 6.35
C SER A 100 1.75 1.73 6.50
N VAL A 101 1.02 0.79 7.11
CA VAL A 101 -0.42 0.94 7.36
C VAL A 101 -0.70 2.13 8.26
N VAL A 102 0.01 2.25 9.38
CA VAL A 102 -0.16 3.37 10.31
C VAL A 102 0.16 4.70 9.61
N LEU A 103 1.26 4.78 8.85
CA LEU A 103 1.62 5.99 8.12
C LEU A 103 0.61 6.32 7.01
N MET A 104 0.10 5.34 6.27
CA MET A 104 -0.96 5.55 5.28
C MET A 104 -2.23 6.11 5.94
N ILE A 105 -2.66 5.55 7.07
CA ILE A 105 -3.82 6.06 7.83
C ILE A 105 -3.58 7.51 8.25
N VAL A 106 -2.40 7.83 8.78
CA VAL A 106 -2.06 9.20 9.17
C VAL A 106 -2.09 10.14 7.96
N PHE A 107 -1.41 9.81 6.87
CA PHE A 107 -1.36 10.65 5.67
C PHE A 107 -2.74 10.84 5.04
N TYR A 108 -3.52 9.79 4.85
CA TYR A 108 -4.87 9.90 4.31
C TYR A 108 -5.81 10.68 5.24
N SER A 109 -5.73 10.46 6.55
CA SER A 109 -6.54 11.19 7.53
C SER A 109 -6.19 12.68 7.56
N SER A 110 -4.89 13.02 7.60
CA SER A 110 -4.43 14.41 7.54
C SER A 110 -4.82 15.08 6.22
N THR A 111 -4.71 14.35 5.11
CA THR A 111 -5.10 14.85 3.78
C THR A 111 -6.60 15.13 3.72
N TYR A 112 -7.43 14.23 4.25
CA TYR A 112 -8.88 14.39 4.32
C TYR A 112 -9.29 15.57 5.20
N GLN A 113 -8.69 15.71 6.38
CA GLN A 113 -8.96 16.83 7.29
C GLN A 113 -8.58 18.17 6.65
N TYR A 114 -7.40 18.24 6.02
CA TYR A 114 -6.94 19.46 5.35
C TYR A 114 -7.84 19.83 4.17
N SER A 115 -8.19 18.85 3.32
CA SER A 115 -9.13 19.05 2.21
C SER A 115 -10.50 19.52 2.70
N THR A 116 -10.97 19.05 3.85
CA THR A 116 -12.26 19.46 4.43
C THR A 116 -12.21 20.87 4.99
N LYS A 117 -11.13 21.23 5.68
CA LYS A 117 -10.93 22.58 6.18
C LYS A 117 -10.85 23.60 5.03
N LYS A 118 -10.10 23.29 3.96
CA LYS A 118 -9.96 24.19 2.80
C LYS A 118 -11.29 24.48 2.09
N LEU A 119 -12.23 23.52 2.07
CA LEU A 119 -13.58 23.74 1.56
C LEU A 119 -14.45 24.57 2.52
N ALA A 120 -14.36 24.32 3.83
CA ALA A 120 -15.12 25.07 4.83
C ALA A 120 -14.72 26.56 4.85
N ASP A 121 -13.43 26.85 4.64
CA ASP A 121 -12.89 28.21 4.63
C ASP A 121 -13.26 29.00 3.36
N ARG A 122 -13.86 28.38 2.34
CA ARG A 122 -14.32 29.02 1.09
C ARG A 122 -15.82 28.77 0.83
N PRO A 123 -16.74 29.30 1.65
CA PRO A 123 -18.18 29.08 1.49
C PRO A 123 -18.76 29.69 0.20
N ALA A 124 -18.10 30.71 -0.37
CA ALA A 124 -18.50 31.35 -1.65
C ALA A 124 -18.53 30.36 -2.83
N LEU A 125 -17.68 29.34 -2.78
CA LEU A 125 -17.62 28.27 -3.78
C LEU A 125 -18.89 27.40 -3.77
N VAL A 126 -19.54 27.24 -2.62
CA VAL A 126 -20.79 26.47 -2.48
C VAL A 126 -22.00 27.28 -2.97
N SER A 127 -22.01 28.60 -2.75
CA SER A 127 -23.08 29.48 -3.24
C SER A 127 -23.03 29.69 -4.75
N PHE A 128 -21.84 29.70 -5.38
CA PHE A 128 -21.71 29.83 -6.84
C PHE A 128 -22.37 28.66 -7.60
N PHE A 129 -22.38 27.46 -7.02
CA PHE A 129 -23.05 26.27 -7.57
C PHE A 129 -24.58 26.37 -7.62
N VAL A 130 -25.19 27.24 -6.81
CA VAL A 130 -26.65 27.37 -6.74
C VAL A 130 -27.16 28.45 -7.71
N THR A 131 -26.30 29.36 -8.19
CA THR A 131 -26.77 30.61 -8.80
C THR A 131 -26.40 30.82 -10.26
N ASN A 132 -25.25 30.35 -10.79
CA ASN A 132 -24.83 30.73 -12.15
C ASN A 132 -24.53 29.54 -13.07
N MET A 133 -25.46 29.28 -13.99
CA MET A 133 -25.33 28.37 -15.14
C MET A 133 -25.11 29.14 -16.47
N GLU A 134 -24.62 30.37 -16.43
CA GLU A 134 -24.46 31.20 -17.63
C GLU A 134 -23.02 31.73 -17.80
N ASN A 135 -22.25 30.97 -18.60
CA ASN A 135 -21.30 31.42 -19.62
C ASN A 135 -19.90 31.99 -19.31
N ASP A 136 -19.38 31.99 -18.08
CA ASP A 136 -17.93 32.18 -17.87
C ASP A 136 -17.31 31.03 -17.08
N ILE A 137 -16.30 30.38 -17.68
CA ILE A 137 -15.45 29.39 -17.02
C ILE A 137 -14.50 30.19 -16.11
N ASP A 138 -15.01 30.59 -14.95
CA ASP A 138 -14.22 31.30 -13.94
C ASP A 138 -13.14 30.38 -13.35
N ASP A 139 -11.96 30.93 -13.07
CA ASP A 139 -10.83 30.21 -12.44
C ASP A 139 -11.25 29.51 -11.13
N GLU A 140 -12.27 30.04 -10.44
CA GLU A 140 -12.85 29.43 -9.24
C GLU A 140 -13.57 28.10 -9.53
N MET A 141 -14.24 27.97 -10.68
CA MET A 141 -14.90 26.72 -11.09
C MET A 141 -13.85 25.63 -11.34
N VAL A 142 -12.72 25.98 -11.96
CA VAL A 142 -11.59 25.07 -12.22
C VAL A 142 -10.98 24.58 -10.91
N GLU A 143 -10.76 25.46 -9.92
CA GLU A 143 -10.22 25.06 -8.62
C GLU A 143 -11.19 24.11 -7.87
N SER A 144 -12.49 24.33 -8.00
CA SER A 144 -13.52 23.47 -7.40
C SER A 144 -13.56 22.06 -7.99
N LEU A 145 -13.47 21.96 -9.31
CA LEU A 145 -13.43 20.70 -10.05
C LEU A 145 -12.16 19.93 -9.68
N HIS A 146 -11.04 20.63 -9.60
CA HIS A 146 -9.78 20.05 -9.17
C HIS A 146 -9.88 19.45 -7.76
N GLN A 147 -10.50 20.16 -6.80
CA GLN A 147 -10.68 19.64 -5.44
C GLN A 147 -11.62 18.43 -5.36
N LYS A 148 -12.71 18.41 -6.15
CA LYS A 148 -13.60 17.23 -6.24
C LYS A 148 -12.88 16.02 -6.82
N LEU A 149 -12.11 16.23 -7.89
CA LEU A 149 -11.31 15.18 -8.53
C LEU A 149 -10.27 14.62 -7.54
N GLN A 150 -9.56 15.49 -6.81
CA GLN A 150 -8.60 15.07 -5.77
C GLN A 150 -9.24 14.21 -4.68
N ARG A 151 -10.44 14.55 -4.20
CA ARG A 151 -11.16 13.73 -3.21
C ARG A 151 -11.57 12.37 -3.75
N GLN A 152 -12.05 12.31 -4.99
CA GLN A 152 -12.39 11.04 -5.61
C GLN A 152 -11.16 10.15 -5.78
N ILE A 153 -10.04 10.72 -6.22
CA ILE A 153 -8.75 10.00 -6.31
C ILE A 153 -8.33 9.50 -4.91
N LEU A 154 -8.44 10.34 -3.88
CA LEU A 154 -8.12 9.97 -2.50
C LEU A 154 -8.96 8.76 -2.03
N PHE A 155 -10.28 8.76 -2.25
CA PHE A 155 -11.13 7.62 -1.87
C PHE A 155 -10.77 6.34 -2.64
N LYS A 156 -10.40 6.45 -3.92
CA LYS A 156 -9.93 5.32 -4.73
C LYS A 156 -8.60 4.76 -4.20
N CYS A 157 -7.66 5.64 -3.86
CA CYS A 157 -6.39 5.27 -3.23
C CYS A 157 -6.63 4.59 -1.86
N ILE A 158 -7.53 5.13 -1.03
CA ILE A 158 -7.92 4.50 0.24
C ILE A 158 -8.52 3.11 -0.01
N GLY A 159 -9.41 2.97 -1.00
CA GLY A 159 -10.00 1.68 -1.38
C GLY A 159 -8.94 0.66 -1.78
N LEU A 160 -8.00 1.05 -2.64
CA LEU A 160 -6.89 0.21 -3.09
C LEU A 160 -5.94 -0.18 -1.94
N SER A 161 -5.56 0.77 -1.09
CA SER A 161 -4.72 0.48 0.07
C SER A 161 -5.46 -0.39 1.10
N SER A 162 -6.78 -0.21 1.27
CA SER A 162 -7.59 -1.01 2.20
C SER A 162 -7.73 -2.45 1.75
N SER A 163 -7.93 -2.70 0.45
CA SER A 163 -7.99 -4.07 -0.07
C SER A 163 -6.68 -4.81 0.15
N LEU A 164 -5.57 -4.10 -0.03
CA LEU A 164 -4.24 -4.62 0.18
C LEU A 164 -3.97 -4.89 1.68
N ILE A 165 -4.42 -4.03 2.59
CA ILE A 165 -4.38 -4.31 4.04
C ILE A 165 -5.11 -5.62 4.34
N ILE A 166 -6.37 -5.75 3.89
CA ILE A 166 -7.21 -6.92 4.16
C ILE A 166 -6.57 -8.21 3.63
N SER A 167 -5.99 -8.20 2.42
CA SER A 167 -5.35 -9.38 1.82
C SER A 167 -4.11 -9.85 2.58
N TYR A 168 -3.40 -8.96 3.28
CA TYR A 168 -2.15 -9.29 3.97
C TYR A 168 -2.30 -9.43 5.49
N VAL A 169 -3.45 -9.07 6.09
CA VAL A 169 -3.74 -9.34 7.51
C VAL A 169 -3.57 -10.82 7.89
N PRO A 170 -4.08 -11.80 7.11
CA PRO A 170 -3.93 -13.22 7.46
C PRO A 170 -2.48 -13.68 7.56
N LEU A 171 -1.59 -13.11 6.73
CA LEU A 171 -0.16 -13.39 6.78
C LEU A 171 0.46 -12.93 8.10
N LEU A 172 0.07 -11.76 8.59
CA LEU A 172 0.54 -11.25 9.88
C LEU A 172 0.04 -12.12 11.03
N ILE A 173 -1.24 -12.51 11.00
CA ILE A 173 -1.83 -13.42 12.00
C ILE A 173 -1.06 -14.75 11.98
N TYR A 174 -0.77 -15.30 10.80
CA TYR A 174 0.03 -16.51 10.66
C TYR A 174 1.43 -16.35 11.26
N GLY A 175 2.13 -15.27 10.92
CA GLY A 175 3.47 -14.98 11.43
C GLY A 175 3.50 -14.92 12.96
N VAL A 176 2.56 -14.19 13.57
CA VAL A 176 2.43 -14.09 15.03
C VAL A 176 2.05 -15.44 15.64
N ALA A 177 1.07 -16.15 15.09
CA ALA A 177 0.60 -17.43 15.60
C ALA A 177 1.71 -18.49 15.61
N VAL A 178 2.52 -18.55 14.55
CA VAL A 178 3.70 -19.42 14.45
C VAL A 178 4.76 -19.08 15.49
N THR A 179 4.96 -17.80 15.81
CA THR A 179 5.92 -17.42 16.86
C THR A 179 5.44 -17.71 18.27
N LEU A 180 4.14 -17.62 18.52
CA LEU A 180 3.56 -17.90 19.84
C LEU A 180 3.34 -19.40 20.07
N ASN A 181 3.07 -20.17 19.01
CA ASN A 181 2.79 -21.59 19.10
C ASN A 181 3.49 -22.37 17.97
N ALA A 182 4.51 -23.14 18.35
CA ALA A 182 5.27 -23.97 17.41
C ALA A 182 4.40 -25.01 16.69
N ASN A 183 3.30 -25.47 17.31
CA ASN A 183 2.41 -26.46 16.69
C ASN A 183 1.64 -25.90 15.49
N THR A 184 1.41 -24.58 15.44
CA THR A 184 0.76 -23.92 14.30
C THR A 184 1.63 -23.95 13.04
N ALA A 185 2.96 -24.01 13.20
CA ALA A 185 3.89 -24.11 12.07
C ALA A 185 3.76 -25.42 11.28
N ASN A 186 3.20 -26.48 11.89
CA ASN A 186 3.05 -27.80 11.27
C ASN A 186 1.71 -27.95 10.51
N ASN A 187 0.83 -26.95 10.58
CA ASN A 187 -0.47 -27.00 9.90
C ASN A 187 -0.35 -26.40 8.49
N SER A 188 0.00 -27.24 7.51
CA SER A 188 0.14 -26.83 6.10
C SER A 188 -1.14 -26.21 5.54
N THR A 189 -2.31 -26.73 5.92
CA THR A 189 -3.62 -26.23 5.48
C THR A 189 -3.85 -24.76 5.83
N PHE A 190 -3.37 -24.34 7.01
CA PHE A 190 -3.48 -22.95 7.45
C PHE A 190 -2.58 -22.02 6.61
N PHE A 191 -1.36 -22.46 6.29
CA PHE A 191 -0.45 -21.72 5.42
C PHE A 191 -1.00 -21.60 3.99
N ASP A 192 -1.51 -22.71 3.42
CA ASP A 192 -2.07 -22.73 2.06
C ASP A 192 -3.28 -21.78 1.93
N SER A 193 -4.12 -21.73 2.97
CA SER A 193 -5.26 -20.81 3.02
C SER A 193 -4.82 -19.34 3.01
N VAL A 194 -3.76 -19.01 3.76
CA VAL A 194 -3.19 -17.66 3.80
C VAL A 194 -2.56 -17.27 2.47
N ALA A 195 -1.80 -18.19 1.85
CA ALA A 195 -1.20 -17.97 0.54
C ALA A 195 -2.26 -17.73 -0.54
N LEU A 196 -3.38 -18.47 -0.49
CA LEU A 196 -4.50 -18.30 -1.41
C LEU A 196 -5.12 -16.90 -1.27
N ILE A 197 -5.37 -16.44 -0.03
CA ILE A 197 -5.92 -15.10 0.21
C ILE A 197 -4.95 -14.01 -0.30
N MET A 198 -3.65 -14.15 -0.06
CA MET A 198 -2.66 -13.20 -0.56
C MET A 198 -2.63 -13.16 -2.09
N SER A 199 -2.75 -14.32 -2.76
CA SER A 199 -2.75 -14.39 -4.22
C SER A 199 -3.91 -13.64 -4.86
N PHE A 200 -5.01 -13.44 -4.11
CA PHE A 200 -6.17 -12.69 -4.58
C PHE A 200 -5.85 -11.21 -4.87
N ASP A 201 -4.84 -10.64 -4.21
CA ASP A 201 -4.38 -9.27 -4.45
C ASP A 201 -3.91 -9.05 -5.90
N VAL A 202 -3.28 -10.07 -6.49
CA VAL A 202 -2.80 -10.04 -7.89
C VAL A 202 -3.95 -9.83 -8.89
N ILE A 203 -5.17 -10.25 -8.52
CA ILE A 203 -6.38 -10.06 -9.34
C ILE A 203 -7.11 -8.79 -8.92
N LEU A 204 -7.20 -8.55 -7.62
CA LEU A 204 -7.98 -7.46 -7.04
C LEU A 204 -7.41 -6.09 -7.43
N THR A 205 -6.09 -5.91 -7.33
CA THR A 205 -5.41 -4.66 -7.67
C THR A 205 -5.67 -4.22 -9.13
N PRO A 206 -5.41 -5.02 -10.17
CA PRO A 206 -5.72 -4.62 -11.55
C PRO A 206 -7.22 -4.47 -11.80
N THR A 207 -8.08 -5.27 -11.14
CA THR A 207 -9.54 -5.13 -11.25
C THR A 207 -10.00 -3.77 -10.73
N MET A 208 -9.49 -3.35 -9.58
CA MET A 208 -9.77 -2.03 -8.98
C MET A 208 -9.26 -0.91 -9.90
N VAL A 209 -8.05 -1.04 -10.44
CA VAL A 209 -7.49 -0.05 -11.40
C VAL A 209 -8.37 0.06 -12.65
N LEU A 210 -8.78 -1.07 -13.24
CA LEU A 210 -9.64 -1.07 -14.43
C LEU A 210 -11.01 -0.45 -14.13
N PHE A 211 -11.63 -0.81 -13.01
CA PHE A 211 -12.90 -0.24 -12.56
C PHE A 211 -12.79 1.29 -12.38
N PHE A 212 -11.71 1.76 -11.74
CA PHE A 212 -11.48 3.18 -11.51
C PHE A 212 -11.13 3.96 -12.77
N SER A 213 -10.42 3.34 -13.73
CA SER A 213 -10.05 3.96 -15.00
C SER A 213 -11.27 4.23 -15.88
N ARG A 214 -12.28 3.36 -15.83
CA ARG A 214 -13.51 3.50 -16.61
C ARG A 214 -14.31 4.72 -16.17
N GLU A 215 -14.49 4.88 -14.86
CA GLU A 215 -15.13 6.08 -14.31
C GLU A 215 -14.37 7.34 -14.70
N MET A 216 -13.03 7.36 -14.59
CA MET A 216 -12.24 8.55 -14.99
C MET A 216 -12.41 8.89 -16.46
N ARG A 217 -12.53 7.88 -17.33
CA ARG A 217 -12.77 8.08 -18.76
C ARG A 217 -14.12 8.74 -19.03
N ASP A 218 -15.16 8.30 -18.31
CA ASP A 218 -16.52 8.82 -18.45
C ASP A 218 -16.63 10.27 -17.92
N TYR A 219 -15.76 10.69 -16.99
CA TYR A 219 -15.70 12.08 -16.51
C TYR A 219 -14.83 13.02 -17.38
N ILE A 220 -13.78 12.51 -18.04
CA ILE A 220 -12.87 13.32 -18.87
C ILE A 220 -13.44 13.57 -20.27
N VAL A 221 -14.31 12.69 -20.76
CA VAL A 221 -14.97 12.84 -22.06
C VAL A 221 -16.49 13.02 -21.84
N PRO A 222 -16.97 14.23 -21.48
CA PRO A 222 -18.39 14.53 -21.54
C PRO A 222 -18.75 14.96 -22.97
N PHE A 223 -18.45 14.15 -23.99
CA PHE A 223 -18.82 14.40 -25.39
C PHE A 223 -19.02 13.10 -26.17
#